data_AF-A0A969APL4-F1
#
_entry.id   AF-A0A969APL4-F1
#
_cell.length_a   1.000
_cell.length_b   1.000
_cell.length_c   1.000
_cell.angle_alpha   90.00
_cell.angle_beta   90.00
_cell.angle_gamma   90.00
#
_symmetry.space_group_name_H-M   'P 1'
#
loop_
_entity.id
_entity.type
_entity.pdbx_description
1 polymer ?
#
loop_
_entity_poly.entity_id
_entity_poly.type
_entity_poly.pdbx_seq_one_letter_code
_entity_poly.pdbx_strand_id
1 'polypeptide(L)'
;MSETPAQVLDDIIEIMSEEMADSSSTPKKRSQHPQAQGILYGHFCVEQATLDAIPEAFQSLKVGLLEQAKTYQSWIRFSNLKQTNDAKGDIHGMAIKIMDVAGEQLTDTADRTQDFALIDVPIFFLEDRYGYRDLFRASSSLKKFVRLKREKFGLKHFFQRLTQLGLGLHHGRQFLMPSLTRWRFRNVWILISNLRKKKRQKPKTLLQEQFWSPTPLKWGNETVKISFRPWDMNAAGKVKFTSDYLRQQMVQRLTVDCKEAVFDVLLEVAGAQDANKDDPTRTWTDSTTVKIATLRIPPQLFTRSEQELFGEQLSFSPWNGLKRHEPIGDLNIIRHRVYETMAALRSEPEAPPQPHYKPECFQPTLLEPTPLYDQHGITLFVPLKSEKIPALREALAHFNQGEGFQRSPLTHFARFVIFEDQDLGFTPQLLFSSNFDGETELYIEELVKVLGAELDQIFQHCEGYTLGSTLNFLTFKAFIKAFDIPIPALYVGCRGASAQEILNNQKLRERLYGHMSDGSDVRAELLELNKLTPHTPPRPEPSQKFSTAVKLSRWAAHKVWSLIGVNPTQNDPSEREQYTDYAKARMEEVAASE
;
A
#
# COMPACT_ATOMS: atom_id res chain seq x y z
N MET A 1 -20.04 26.90 -41.85
CA MET A 1 -20.77 27.27 -40.61
C MET A 1 -19.93 26.85 -39.43
N SER A 2 -19.76 27.70 -38.41
CA SER A 2 -19.06 27.32 -37.18
C SER A 2 -19.92 26.32 -36.40
N GLU A 3 -19.35 25.18 -36.02
CA GLU A 3 -20.04 24.16 -35.21
C GLU A 3 -20.43 24.71 -33.84
N THR A 4 -21.63 24.35 -33.38
CA THR A 4 -22.14 24.73 -32.07
C THR A 4 -21.48 23.92 -30.94
N PRO A 5 -21.40 24.46 -29.71
CA PRO A 5 -20.83 23.73 -28.57
C PRO A 5 -21.55 22.41 -28.24
N ALA A 6 -22.84 22.28 -28.58
CA ALA A 6 -23.63 21.06 -28.42
C ALA A 6 -23.24 19.98 -29.45
N GLN A 7 -23.08 20.35 -30.72
CA GLN A 7 -22.63 19.44 -31.77
C GLN A 7 -21.27 18.83 -31.46
N VAL A 8 -20.34 19.61 -30.91
CA VAL A 8 -19.01 19.10 -30.50
C VAL A 8 -19.12 18.06 -29.38
N LEU A 9 -20.07 18.24 -28.46
CA LEU A 9 -20.30 17.31 -27.36
C LEU A 9 -20.91 15.99 -27.87
N ASP A 10 -21.89 16.07 -28.76
CA ASP A 10 -22.52 14.90 -29.38
C ASP A 10 -21.49 14.09 -30.18
N ASP A 11 -20.63 14.75 -30.97
CA ASP A 11 -19.50 14.11 -31.67
C ASP A 11 -18.58 13.34 -30.71
N ILE A 12 -18.27 13.92 -29.54
CA ILE A 12 -17.41 13.29 -28.53
C ILE A 12 -18.08 12.02 -27.99
N ILE A 13 -19.36 12.12 -27.64
CA ILE A 13 -20.15 11.02 -27.09
C ILE A 13 -20.25 9.89 -28.11
N GLU A 14 -20.51 10.20 -29.38
CA GLU A 14 -20.57 9.22 -30.46
C GLU A 14 -19.25 8.47 -30.60
N ILE A 15 -18.13 9.18 -30.72
CA ILE A 15 -16.78 8.57 -30.84
C ILE A 15 -16.49 7.63 -29.66
N MET A 16 -16.81 8.05 -28.43
CA MET A 16 -16.54 7.23 -27.24
C MET A 16 -17.48 6.03 -27.13
N SER A 17 -18.75 6.19 -27.51
CA SER A 17 -19.75 5.12 -27.52
C SER A 17 -19.37 4.03 -28.53
N GLU A 18 -18.92 4.42 -29.73
CA GLU A 18 -18.38 3.49 -30.73
C GLU A 18 -17.17 2.71 -30.19
N GLU A 19 -16.21 3.39 -29.53
CA GLU A 19 -15.04 2.72 -28.96
C GLU A 19 -15.41 1.71 -27.87
N MET A 20 -16.47 1.97 -27.10
CA MET A 20 -16.98 1.02 -26.09
C MET A 20 -17.75 -0.14 -26.71
N ALA A 21 -18.54 0.11 -27.76
CA ALA A 21 -19.28 -0.93 -28.48
C ALA A 21 -18.33 -1.90 -29.21
N ASP A 22 -17.21 -1.40 -29.73
CA ASP A 22 -16.17 -2.21 -30.37
C ASP A 22 -15.37 -3.09 -29.38
N SER A 23 -15.54 -2.89 -28.06
CA SER A 23 -14.87 -3.69 -27.04
C SER A 23 -15.57 -5.04 -26.89
N SER A 24 -14.84 -6.14 -27.10
CA SER A 24 -15.35 -7.51 -26.89
C SER A 24 -15.42 -7.93 -25.42
N SER A 25 -15.25 -7.01 -24.47
CA SER A 25 -15.25 -7.30 -23.03
C SER A 25 -16.67 -7.38 -22.49
N THR A 26 -16.99 -8.45 -21.78
CA THR A 26 -18.18 -8.59 -20.94
C THR A 26 -17.77 -8.77 -19.47
N PRO A 27 -18.12 -7.86 -18.55
CA PRO A 27 -18.90 -6.64 -18.80
C PRO A 27 -18.16 -5.57 -19.59
N LYS A 28 -18.90 -4.63 -20.20
CA LYS A 28 -18.32 -3.49 -20.94
C LYS A 28 -17.35 -2.72 -20.03
N LYS A 29 -16.06 -2.75 -20.38
CA LYS A 29 -15.03 -1.98 -19.66
C LYS A 29 -15.15 -0.48 -19.92
N ARG A 30 -14.62 0.32 -19.00
CA ARG A 30 -14.55 1.78 -19.16
C ARG A 30 -13.71 2.13 -20.40
N SER A 31 -14.17 3.08 -21.22
CA SER A 31 -13.45 3.56 -22.41
C SER A 31 -12.07 4.15 -22.08
N GLN A 32 -11.98 4.79 -20.91
CA GLN A 32 -10.75 5.24 -20.30
C GLN A 32 -10.65 4.68 -18.89
N HIS A 33 -9.43 4.58 -18.37
CA HIS A 33 -9.19 3.94 -17.09
C HIS A 33 -9.70 2.47 -17.01
N PRO A 34 -9.48 1.63 -18.05
CA PRO A 34 -10.11 0.31 -18.16
C PRO A 34 -9.60 -0.71 -17.14
N GLN A 35 -8.37 -0.54 -16.65
CA GLN A 35 -7.77 -1.41 -15.64
C GLN A 35 -7.81 -0.70 -14.28
N ALA A 36 -8.51 -1.31 -13.32
CA ALA A 36 -8.38 -0.95 -11.92
C ALA A 36 -7.19 -1.71 -11.30
N GLN A 37 -6.35 -1.02 -10.53
CA GLN A 37 -5.36 -1.68 -9.68
C GLN A 37 -5.97 -2.06 -8.33
N GLY A 38 -7.00 -1.35 -7.87
CA GLY A 38 -7.68 -1.63 -6.61
C GLY A 38 -8.92 -0.75 -6.40
N ILE A 39 -9.91 -1.32 -5.71
CA ILE A 39 -11.10 -0.64 -5.23
C ILE A 39 -11.01 -0.74 -3.72
N LEU A 40 -10.68 0.36 -3.07
CA LEU A 40 -10.30 0.41 -1.67
C LEU A 40 -11.35 1.17 -0.89
N TYR A 41 -11.64 0.71 0.31
CA TYR A 41 -12.40 1.47 1.28
C TYR A 41 -11.46 2.42 2.03
N GLY A 42 -11.96 3.58 2.44
CA GLY A 42 -11.20 4.53 3.24
C GLY A 42 -12.08 5.52 4.00
N HIS A 43 -11.45 6.31 4.85
CA HIS A 43 -12.06 7.35 5.65
C HIS A 43 -11.54 8.71 5.21
N PHE A 44 -12.44 9.59 4.80
CA PHE A 44 -12.14 11.01 4.57
C PHE A 44 -12.39 11.77 5.87
N CYS A 45 -11.32 12.15 6.56
CA CYS A 45 -11.36 12.71 7.91
C CYS A 45 -11.18 14.23 7.87
N VAL A 46 -12.25 14.96 8.17
CA VAL A 46 -12.20 16.41 8.43
C VAL A 46 -12.11 16.58 9.94
N GLU A 47 -10.93 16.92 10.44
CA GLU A 47 -10.66 17.07 11.86
C GLU A 47 -10.86 18.52 12.30
N GLN A 48 -11.30 18.74 13.55
CA GLN A 48 -11.52 20.10 14.07
C GLN A 48 -10.25 20.95 14.01
N ALA A 49 -9.10 20.39 14.38
CA ALA A 49 -7.81 21.06 14.28
C ALA A 49 -7.45 21.48 12.83
N THR A 50 -7.91 20.71 11.84
CA THR A 50 -7.71 21.09 10.42
C THR A 50 -8.60 22.27 10.03
N LEU A 51 -9.85 22.30 10.50
CA LEU A 51 -10.75 23.44 10.29
C LEU A 51 -10.26 24.72 10.98
N ASP A 52 -9.73 24.59 12.20
CA ASP A 52 -9.19 25.71 12.97
C ASP A 52 -7.91 26.28 12.33
N ALA A 53 -7.13 25.43 11.66
CA ALA A 53 -5.91 25.82 10.94
C ALA A 53 -6.16 26.48 9.57
N ILE A 54 -7.42 26.51 9.07
CA ILE A 54 -7.75 27.22 7.82
C ILE A 54 -7.46 28.72 8.01
N PRO A 55 -6.63 29.36 7.17
CA PRO A 55 -6.30 30.77 7.32
C PRO A 55 -7.53 31.68 7.33
N GLU A 56 -7.44 32.82 8.03
CA GLU A 56 -8.53 33.80 8.12
C GLU A 56 -9.00 34.28 6.74
N ALA A 57 -8.07 34.47 5.81
CA ALA A 57 -8.37 34.86 4.43
C ALA A 57 -9.24 33.85 3.66
N PHE A 58 -9.33 32.59 4.13
CA PHE A 58 -10.02 31.49 3.44
C PHE A 58 -11.12 30.86 4.29
N GLN A 59 -11.72 31.60 5.25
CA GLN A 59 -12.88 31.08 6.00
C GLN A 59 -14.08 30.72 5.11
N SER A 60 -14.17 31.31 3.91
CA SER A 60 -15.15 30.96 2.86
C SER A 60 -15.09 29.47 2.43
N LEU A 61 -13.98 28.77 2.70
CA LEU A 61 -13.82 27.34 2.43
C LEU A 61 -14.63 26.45 3.38
N LYS A 62 -15.03 26.95 4.57
CA LYS A 62 -15.79 26.20 5.60
C LYS A 62 -17.27 26.00 5.23
N VAL A 63 -17.50 25.37 4.08
CA VAL A 63 -18.82 25.02 3.56
C VAL A 63 -18.83 23.56 3.14
N GLY A 64 -20.02 22.94 3.14
CA GLY A 64 -20.21 21.57 2.66
C GLY A 64 -19.41 20.56 3.48
N LEU A 65 -18.37 19.97 2.87
CA LEU A 65 -17.53 18.97 3.52
C LEU A 65 -16.73 19.57 4.69
N LEU A 66 -16.49 20.88 4.69
CA LEU A 66 -15.70 21.58 5.70
C LEU A 66 -16.56 22.42 6.66
N GLU A 67 -17.87 22.20 6.65
CA GLU A 67 -18.80 22.89 7.55
C GLU A 67 -18.60 22.48 9.02
N GLN A 68 -18.28 21.20 9.25
CA GLN A 68 -18.00 20.67 10.58
C GLN A 68 -17.02 19.50 10.53
N ALA A 69 -16.34 19.25 11.65
CA ALA A 69 -15.48 18.08 11.78
C ALA A 69 -16.32 16.80 11.62
N LYS A 70 -15.95 15.96 10.67
CA LYS A 70 -16.65 14.70 10.37
C LYS A 70 -15.72 13.75 9.62
N THR A 71 -15.83 12.47 9.97
CA THR A 71 -15.24 11.38 9.21
C THR A 71 -16.31 10.78 8.30
N TYR A 72 -16.02 10.73 7.01
CA TYR A 72 -16.90 10.15 6.00
C TYR A 72 -16.33 8.83 5.50
N GLN A 73 -17.20 7.87 5.22
CA GLN A 73 -16.80 6.67 4.48
C GLN A 73 -16.53 7.03 3.03
N SER A 74 -15.59 6.33 2.40
CA SER A 74 -15.23 6.59 1.02
C SER A 74 -14.77 5.35 0.27
N TRP A 75 -15.07 5.31 -1.03
CA TRP A 75 -14.60 4.31 -1.97
C TRP A 75 -13.59 4.92 -2.92
N ILE A 76 -12.43 4.29 -3.05
CA ILE A 76 -11.28 4.78 -3.82
C ILE A 76 -10.94 3.78 -4.92
N ARG A 77 -10.89 4.25 -6.17
CA ARG A 77 -10.46 3.46 -7.33
C ARG A 77 -9.14 3.97 -7.87
N PHE A 78 -8.11 3.14 -7.77
CA PHE A 78 -6.84 3.34 -8.48
C PHE A 78 -6.89 2.69 -9.86
N SER A 79 -6.39 3.37 -10.90
CA SER A 79 -6.50 2.91 -12.29
C SER A 79 -5.38 3.39 -13.22
N ASN A 80 -5.14 2.67 -14.32
CA ASN A 80 -4.29 3.12 -15.43
C ASN A 80 -5.13 3.78 -16.52
N LEU A 81 -4.72 4.94 -17.07
CA LEU A 81 -5.45 5.64 -18.12
C LEU A 81 -5.71 4.77 -19.37
N LYS A 82 -4.70 4.03 -19.86
CA LYS A 82 -4.79 3.20 -21.08
C LYS A 82 -4.16 1.81 -20.98
N GLN A 83 -3.05 1.65 -20.27
CA GLN A 83 -2.27 0.41 -20.27
C GLN A 83 -2.92 -0.65 -19.39
N THR A 84 -2.91 -1.89 -19.85
CA THR A 84 -3.30 -3.07 -19.05
C THR A 84 -2.11 -3.76 -18.36
N ASN A 85 -0.90 -3.25 -18.61
CA ASN A 85 0.34 -3.79 -18.07
C ASN A 85 1.05 -2.65 -17.33
N ASP A 86 1.07 -2.75 -16.01
CA ASP A 86 1.60 -1.73 -15.11
C ASP A 86 3.09 -1.41 -15.39
N ALA A 87 3.86 -2.39 -15.88
CA ALA A 87 5.28 -2.17 -16.22
C ALA A 87 5.46 -1.21 -17.41
N LYS A 88 4.40 -0.85 -18.13
CA LYS A 88 4.43 0.22 -19.12
C LYS A 88 4.08 1.55 -18.44
N GLY A 89 4.89 2.57 -18.63
CA GLY A 89 4.60 3.89 -18.06
C GLY A 89 3.28 4.44 -18.59
N ASP A 90 2.43 4.91 -17.68
CA ASP A 90 1.12 5.48 -17.96
C ASP A 90 0.82 6.65 -17.01
N ILE A 91 -0.27 7.37 -17.28
CA ILE A 91 -0.92 8.26 -16.30
C ILE A 91 -1.86 7.40 -15.45
N HIS A 92 -1.88 7.63 -14.15
CA HIS A 92 -2.69 6.88 -13.21
C HIS A 92 -3.80 7.75 -12.64
N GLY A 93 -4.98 7.17 -12.47
CA GLY A 93 -6.14 7.82 -11.89
C GLY A 93 -6.38 7.36 -10.46
N MET A 94 -6.83 8.29 -9.61
CA MET A 94 -7.43 8.01 -8.31
C MET A 94 -8.82 8.66 -8.31
N ALA A 95 -9.86 7.84 -8.37
CA ALA A 95 -11.23 8.31 -8.22
C ALA A 95 -11.71 8.04 -6.79
N ILE A 96 -12.32 9.01 -6.13
CA ILE A 96 -12.82 8.89 -4.75
C ILE A 96 -14.31 9.21 -4.78
N LYS A 97 -15.11 8.41 -4.08
CA LYS A 97 -16.52 8.65 -3.80
C LYS A 97 -16.69 8.74 -2.30
N ILE A 98 -17.05 9.92 -1.79
CA ILE A 98 -17.33 10.16 -0.37
C ILE A 98 -18.83 9.97 -0.14
N MET A 99 -19.17 9.16 0.85
CA MET A 99 -20.55 8.77 1.17
C MET A 99 -21.20 9.71 2.19
N ASP A 100 -22.53 9.73 2.23
CA ASP A 100 -23.34 10.45 3.23
C ASP A 100 -23.00 11.93 3.40
N VAL A 101 -22.84 12.61 2.25
CA VAL A 101 -22.53 14.04 2.18
C VAL A 101 -23.82 14.84 2.26
N ALA A 102 -23.98 15.60 3.35
CA ALA A 102 -25.14 16.45 3.57
C ALA A 102 -25.04 17.76 2.78
N GLY A 103 -26.19 18.33 2.39
CA GLY A 103 -26.29 19.55 1.61
C GLY A 103 -26.99 19.36 0.26
N GLU A 104 -27.17 20.47 -0.45
CA GLU A 104 -27.80 20.54 -1.76
C GLU A 104 -26.86 19.96 -2.84
N GLN A 105 -27.31 18.91 -3.54
CA GLN A 105 -26.54 18.21 -4.57
C GLN A 105 -26.65 18.91 -5.93
N LEU A 106 -25.64 18.74 -6.78
CA LEU A 106 -25.61 19.23 -8.17
C LEU A 106 -26.59 18.47 -9.07
N THR A 107 -26.80 17.18 -8.78
CA THR A 107 -27.68 16.28 -9.52
C THR A 107 -28.72 15.69 -8.57
N ASP A 108 -29.94 15.42 -9.07
CA ASP A 108 -31.04 14.80 -8.31
C ASP A 108 -30.83 13.28 -8.13
N THR A 109 -29.60 12.84 -7.88
CA THR A 109 -29.33 11.44 -7.56
C THR A 109 -29.73 11.18 -6.11
N ALA A 110 -30.39 10.05 -5.86
CA ALA A 110 -30.69 9.60 -4.49
C ALA A 110 -29.42 9.44 -3.63
N ASP A 111 -28.29 9.18 -4.29
CA ASP A 111 -27.00 8.93 -3.66
C ASP A 111 -26.35 10.26 -3.24
N ARG A 112 -26.42 10.57 -1.95
CA ARG A 112 -25.84 11.78 -1.34
C ARG A 112 -24.32 11.66 -1.23
N THR A 113 -23.61 11.83 -2.35
CA THR A 113 -22.16 11.58 -2.46
C THR A 113 -21.38 12.79 -2.98
N GLN A 114 -20.08 12.85 -2.67
CA GLN A 114 -19.14 13.78 -3.30
C GLN A 114 -18.01 12.97 -3.95
N ASP A 115 -17.88 13.09 -5.26
CA ASP A 115 -16.89 12.38 -6.05
C ASP A 115 -15.75 13.31 -6.49
N PHE A 116 -14.53 12.77 -6.49
CA PHE A 116 -13.36 13.42 -7.08
C PHE A 116 -12.69 12.46 -8.06
N ALA A 117 -12.49 12.91 -9.31
CA ALA A 117 -11.79 12.15 -10.34
C ALA A 117 -10.44 12.80 -10.62
N LEU A 118 -9.38 12.19 -10.07
CA LEU A 118 -8.03 12.74 -9.98
C LEU A 118 -7.05 11.94 -10.84
N ILE A 119 -5.93 12.57 -11.19
CA ILE A 119 -4.83 11.95 -11.93
C ILE A 119 -3.47 12.33 -11.32
N ASP A 120 -2.46 11.50 -11.54
CA ASP A 120 -1.10 11.66 -10.99
C ASP A 120 -0.20 12.61 -11.81
N VAL A 121 -0.81 13.57 -12.51
CA VAL A 121 -0.13 14.65 -13.22
C VAL A 121 -0.76 16.00 -12.85
N PRO A 122 0.05 17.05 -12.59
CA PRO A 122 -0.45 18.32 -12.04
C PRO A 122 -1.14 19.22 -13.07
N ILE A 123 -0.92 19.00 -14.37
CA ILE A 123 -1.58 19.72 -15.46
C ILE A 123 -2.24 18.73 -16.42
N PHE A 124 -3.40 19.10 -16.93
CA PHE A 124 -4.13 18.32 -17.90
C PHE A 124 -3.59 18.53 -19.32
N PHE A 125 -3.87 17.59 -20.22
CA PHE A 125 -3.44 17.66 -21.61
C PHE A 125 -4.55 18.14 -22.56
N LEU A 126 -5.76 18.38 -22.05
CA LEU A 126 -6.87 18.96 -22.79
C LEU A 126 -7.11 20.36 -22.26
N GLU A 127 -7.45 21.28 -23.15
CA GLU A 127 -7.68 22.70 -22.82
C GLU A 127 -9.18 23.04 -22.84
N ASP A 128 -9.91 22.54 -23.83
CA ASP A 128 -11.36 22.76 -24.00
C ASP A 128 -12.01 21.61 -24.82
N ARG A 129 -13.31 21.75 -25.10
CA ARG A 129 -14.12 20.79 -25.88
C ARG A 129 -13.60 20.47 -27.27
N TYR A 130 -13.07 21.46 -27.97
CA TYR A 130 -12.54 21.26 -29.32
C TYR A 130 -11.25 20.43 -29.25
N GLY A 131 -10.38 20.75 -28.29
CA GLY A 131 -9.19 19.95 -28.01
C GLY A 131 -9.52 18.51 -27.63
N TYR A 132 -10.60 18.30 -26.87
CA TYR A 132 -11.12 16.96 -26.54
C TYR A 132 -11.50 16.22 -27.82
N ARG A 133 -12.47 16.73 -28.59
CA ARG A 133 -12.94 16.07 -29.81
C ARG A 133 -11.81 15.75 -30.78
N ASP A 134 -10.92 16.72 -31.04
CA ASP A 134 -9.86 16.57 -32.03
C ASP A 134 -8.88 15.45 -31.65
N LEU A 135 -8.55 15.33 -30.36
CA LEU A 135 -7.68 14.25 -29.86
C LEU A 135 -8.33 12.87 -30.03
N PHE A 136 -9.60 12.74 -29.68
CA PHE A 136 -10.31 11.45 -29.76
C PHE A 136 -10.63 11.05 -31.19
N ARG A 137 -11.00 12.00 -32.06
CA ARG A 137 -11.19 11.76 -33.49
C ARG A 137 -9.91 11.31 -34.18
N ALA A 138 -8.77 11.92 -33.83
CA ALA A 138 -7.47 11.48 -34.33
C ALA A 138 -7.10 10.08 -33.84
N SER A 139 -7.34 9.79 -32.55
CA SER A 139 -7.12 8.46 -31.96
C SER A 139 -7.99 7.39 -32.59
N SER A 140 -9.29 7.62 -32.73
CA SER A 140 -10.25 6.66 -33.30
C SER A 140 -9.98 6.42 -34.79
N SER A 141 -9.69 7.47 -35.56
CA SER A 141 -9.30 7.35 -36.98
C SER A 141 -8.03 6.53 -37.16
N LEU A 142 -7.02 6.74 -36.30
CA LEU A 142 -5.78 5.95 -36.32
C LEU A 142 -6.05 4.48 -35.97
N LYS A 143 -6.86 4.21 -34.93
CA LYS A 143 -7.27 2.84 -34.55
C LYS A 143 -8.02 2.15 -35.70
N LYS A 144 -9.02 2.81 -36.30
CA LYS A 144 -9.79 2.29 -37.45
C LYS A 144 -8.87 2.01 -38.65
N PHE A 145 -7.94 2.92 -38.98
CA PHE A 145 -6.96 2.72 -40.05
C PHE A 145 -6.03 1.51 -39.77
N VAL A 146 -5.49 1.39 -38.55
CA VAL A 146 -4.64 0.26 -38.17
C VAL A 146 -5.43 -1.05 -38.20
N ARG A 147 -6.68 -1.07 -37.74
CA ARG A 147 -7.58 -2.25 -37.81
C ARG A 147 -7.79 -2.70 -39.26
N LEU A 148 -8.21 -1.79 -40.13
CA LEU A 148 -8.43 -2.05 -41.56
C LEU A 148 -7.15 -2.58 -42.25
N LYS A 149 -5.99 -2.01 -41.93
CA LYS A 149 -4.69 -2.46 -42.47
C LYS A 149 -4.28 -3.82 -41.91
N ARG A 150 -4.57 -4.11 -40.63
CA ARG A 150 -4.31 -5.40 -39.97
C ARG A 150 -5.14 -6.53 -40.60
N GLU A 151 -6.43 -6.27 -40.82
CA GLU A 151 -7.35 -7.22 -41.47
C GLU A 151 -6.99 -7.47 -42.93
N LYS A 152 -6.57 -6.43 -43.66
CA LYS A 152 -6.29 -6.52 -45.10
C LYS A 152 -4.92 -7.10 -45.47
N PHE A 153 -3.90 -7.02 -44.59
CA PHE A 153 -2.52 -7.37 -44.95
C PHE A 153 -1.76 -8.24 -43.93
N GLY A 154 -2.31 -8.50 -42.74
CA GLY A 154 -1.60 -9.20 -41.66
C GLY A 154 -0.46 -8.38 -41.03
N LEU A 155 -0.21 -8.60 -39.72
CA LEU A 155 0.70 -7.78 -38.89
C LEU A 155 2.15 -7.74 -39.42
N LYS A 156 2.57 -8.81 -40.10
CA LYS A 156 3.95 -9.04 -40.58
C LYS A 156 4.31 -8.15 -41.78
N HIS A 157 3.37 -7.89 -42.69
CA HIS A 157 3.60 -7.06 -43.89
C HIS A 157 3.40 -5.56 -43.63
N PHE A 158 2.67 -5.20 -42.58
CA PHE A 158 2.44 -3.81 -42.18
C PHE A 158 3.74 -3.12 -41.71
N PHE A 159 4.51 -3.75 -40.83
CA PHE A 159 5.78 -3.19 -40.34
C PHE A 159 6.91 -3.22 -41.38
N GLN A 160 6.92 -4.22 -42.28
CA GLN A 160 7.89 -4.29 -43.39
C GLN A 160 7.71 -3.18 -44.44
N ARG A 161 6.48 -2.71 -44.68
CA ARG A 161 6.23 -1.60 -45.63
C ARG A 161 6.43 -0.21 -45.01
N LEU A 162 6.18 -0.06 -43.71
CA LEU A 162 6.41 1.20 -42.99
C LEU A 162 7.90 1.58 -42.94
N THR A 163 8.80 0.59 -42.86
CA THR A 163 10.24 0.83 -42.94
C THR A 163 10.73 1.09 -44.36
N GLN A 164 10.07 0.55 -45.40
CA GLN A 164 10.39 0.84 -46.81
C GLN A 164 9.92 2.22 -47.30
N LEU A 165 8.92 2.82 -46.65
CA LEU A 165 8.48 4.20 -46.91
C LEU A 165 9.32 5.26 -46.18
N GLY A 166 10.35 4.86 -45.42
CA GLY A 166 11.19 5.73 -44.58
C GLY A 166 12.30 6.51 -45.29
N LEU A 167 12.44 6.45 -46.62
CA LEU A 167 13.47 7.16 -47.40
C LEU A 167 12.88 8.14 -48.43
N GLY A 168 11.74 8.75 -48.12
CA GLY A 168 11.05 9.71 -49.00
C GLY A 168 10.54 10.96 -48.27
N LEU A 169 11.38 11.57 -47.44
CA LEU A 169 11.12 12.90 -46.88
C LEU A 169 11.19 13.92 -48.02
N HIS A 170 10.06 14.36 -48.56
CA HIS A 170 9.79 15.78 -48.89
C HIS A 170 8.40 16.03 -49.51
N HIS A 171 7.68 15.03 -50.05
CA HIS A 171 6.40 15.27 -50.75
C HIS A 171 5.15 14.64 -50.11
N GLY A 172 5.29 13.89 -49.00
CA GLY A 172 4.20 13.18 -48.34
C GLY A 172 3.37 13.99 -47.32
N ARG A 173 3.38 15.32 -47.37
CA ARG A 173 2.67 16.16 -46.38
C ARG A 173 1.17 16.32 -46.63
N GLN A 174 0.67 15.97 -47.82
CA GLN A 174 -0.71 16.28 -48.22
C GLN A 174 -1.68 15.09 -48.19
N PHE A 175 -1.20 13.85 -48.07
CA PHE A 175 -2.04 12.65 -48.29
C PHE A 175 -2.44 11.84 -47.06
N LEU A 176 -2.08 12.29 -45.84
CA LEU A 176 -2.42 11.54 -44.62
C LEU A 176 -3.31 12.28 -43.61
N MET A 177 -3.54 13.60 -43.74
CA MET A 177 -4.53 14.33 -42.92
C MET A 177 -4.90 15.70 -43.55
N PRO A 178 -6.01 15.84 -44.29
CA PRO A 178 -6.35 17.07 -45.03
C PRO A 178 -6.94 18.24 -44.22
N SER A 179 -6.88 18.25 -42.88
CA SER A 179 -7.40 19.36 -42.04
C SER A 179 -6.46 19.78 -40.89
N LEU A 180 -5.16 19.53 -41.04
CA LEU A 180 -4.10 19.80 -40.05
C LEU A 180 -3.76 21.27 -39.78
N THR A 181 -4.62 22.25 -40.10
CA THR A 181 -4.31 23.68 -39.91
C THR A 181 -4.56 24.21 -38.50
N ARG A 182 -5.09 23.40 -37.58
CA ARG A 182 -5.41 23.81 -36.20
C ARG A 182 -4.93 22.84 -35.12
N TRP A 183 -3.83 22.12 -35.35
CA TRP A 183 -3.27 21.26 -34.32
C TRP A 183 -2.79 22.12 -33.13
N ARG A 184 -3.39 21.93 -31.96
CA ARG A 184 -2.84 22.40 -30.68
C ARG A 184 -1.63 21.54 -30.34
N PHE A 185 -0.53 21.71 -31.06
CA PHE A 185 0.74 20.99 -30.86
C PHE A 185 1.16 20.96 -29.39
N ARG A 186 0.87 22.04 -28.66
CA ARG A 186 1.05 22.15 -27.21
C ARG A 186 0.39 21.01 -26.44
N ASN A 187 -0.88 20.71 -26.69
CA ASN A 187 -1.67 19.74 -25.92
C ASN A 187 -1.18 18.30 -26.14
N VAL A 188 -0.88 17.95 -27.39
CA VAL A 188 -0.30 16.64 -27.70
C VAL A 188 1.12 16.52 -27.17
N TRP A 189 1.90 17.60 -27.23
CA TRP A 189 3.23 17.65 -26.63
C TRP A 189 3.18 17.48 -25.11
N ILE A 190 2.23 18.12 -24.40
CA ILE A 190 1.99 17.93 -22.97
C ILE A 190 1.67 16.46 -22.67
N LEU A 191 0.72 15.85 -23.38
CA LEU A 191 0.39 14.44 -23.21
C LEU A 191 1.62 13.53 -23.41
N ILE A 192 2.36 13.72 -24.50
CA ILE A 192 3.57 12.94 -24.80
C ILE A 192 4.65 13.17 -23.73
N SER A 193 4.81 14.41 -23.26
CA SER A 193 5.79 14.76 -22.22
C SER A 193 5.47 14.09 -20.89
N ASN A 194 4.20 14.09 -20.47
CA ASN A 194 3.71 13.44 -19.27
C ASN A 194 3.92 11.92 -19.35
N LEU A 195 3.53 11.29 -20.46
CA LEU A 195 3.76 9.86 -20.68
C LEU A 195 5.26 9.51 -20.71
N ARG A 196 6.11 10.33 -21.34
CA ARG A 196 7.57 10.13 -21.34
C ARG A 196 8.15 10.27 -19.93
N LYS A 197 7.67 11.24 -19.14
CA LYS A 197 8.08 11.43 -17.75
C LYS A 197 7.71 10.20 -16.92
N LYS A 198 6.47 9.74 -16.97
CA LYS A 198 6.01 8.53 -16.23
C LYS A 198 6.66 7.24 -16.73
N LYS A 199 7.06 7.17 -18.00
CA LYS A 199 7.91 6.06 -18.50
C LYS A 199 9.32 6.06 -17.90
N ARG A 200 9.90 7.23 -17.67
CA ARG A 200 11.24 7.39 -17.04
C ARG A 200 11.19 7.23 -15.52
N GLN A 201 10.14 7.74 -14.89
CA GLN A 201 9.89 7.75 -13.46
C GLN A 201 8.62 6.94 -13.18
N LYS A 202 8.75 5.61 -13.21
CA LYS A 202 7.63 4.74 -12.89
C LYS A 202 7.38 4.76 -11.38
N PRO A 203 6.14 4.95 -10.93
CA PRO A 203 5.84 4.84 -9.51
C PRO A 203 6.22 3.46 -8.99
N LYS A 204 6.75 3.38 -7.77
CA LYS A 204 6.93 2.09 -7.10
C LYS A 204 5.60 1.53 -6.62
N THR A 205 4.71 2.41 -6.16
CA THR A 205 3.34 2.12 -5.75
C THR A 205 2.49 3.35 -6.02
N LEU A 206 1.20 3.17 -6.32
CA LEU A 206 0.27 4.30 -6.47
C LEU A 206 -0.03 4.99 -5.14
N LEU A 207 0.20 4.31 -4.00
CA LEU A 207 -0.02 4.89 -2.67
C LEU A 207 1.00 5.99 -2.32
N GLN A 208 2.09 6.10 -3.09
CA GLN A 208 3.14 7.10 -2.91
C GLN A 208 3.10 8.21 -3.99
N GLU A 209 2.10 8.18 -4.88
CA GLU A 209 1.93 9.26 -5.85
C GLU A 209 0.98 10.32 -5.30
N GLN A 210 1.26 11.59 -5.61
CA GLN A 210 0.27 12.66 -5.42
C GLN A 210 -0.70 12.67 -6.60
N PHE A 211 -1.96 12.98 -6.32
CA PHE A 211 -3.02 13.07 -7.31
C PHE A 211 -3.68 14.45 -7.26
N TRP A 212 -4.09 14.96 -8.41
CA TRP A 212 -4.69 16.29 -8.56
C TRP A 212 -6.02 16.21 -9.31
N SER A 213 -6.94 17.11 -8.98
CA SER A 213 -8.06 17.42 -9.86
C SER A 213 -7.51 18.20 -11.07
N PRO A 214 -7.61 17.66 -12.29
CA PRO A 214 -7.03 18.31 -13.46
C PRO A 214 -7.74 19.63 -13.83
N THR A 215 -8.95 19.84 -13.33
CA THR A 215 -9.82 20.98 -13.63
C THR A 215 -10.27 21.67 -12.34
N PRO A 216 -10.54 22.98 -12.37
CA PRO A 216 -10.94 23.75 -11.20
C PRO A 216 -12.35 23.41 -10.70
N LEU A 217 -12.58 23.69 -9.42
CA LEU A 217 -13.88 23.67 -8.77
C LEU A 217 -14.15 25.03 -8.14
N LYS A 218 -15.42 25.41 -8.06
CA LYS A 218 -15.90 26.47 -7.18
C LYS A 218 -16.13 25.86 -5.80
N TRP A 219 -15.45 26.37 -4.78
CA TRP A 219 -15.60 25.93 -3.39
C TRP A 219 -16.04 27.11 -2.53
N GLY A 220 -17.34 27.17 -2.23
CA GLY A 220 -17.93 28.39 -1.69
C GLY A 220 -17.70 29.56 -2.65
N ASN A 221 -16.93 30.57 -2.20
CA ASN A 221 -16.57 31.72 -3.03
C ASN A 221 -15.23 31.57 -3.75
N GLU A 222 -14.45 30.54 -3.43
CA GLU A 222 -13.09 30.37 -3.96
C GLU A 222 -13.06 29.51 -5.23
N THR A 223 -12.06 29.75 -6.07
CA THR A 223 -11.70 28.85 -7.17
C THR A 223 -10.53 27.98 -6.71
N VAL A 224 -10.73 26.65 -6.71
CA VAL A 224 -9.76 25.71 -6.14
C VAL A 224 -9.45 24.54 -7.07
N LYS A 225 -8.28 23.95 -6.87
CA LYS A 225 -7.96 22.59 -7.31
C LYS A 225 -7.70 21.75 -6.06
N ILE A 226 -8.23 20.54 -6.03
CA ILE A 226 -8.00 19.61 -4.92
C ILE A 226 -6.85 18.66 -5.27
N SER A 227 -6.01 18.36 -4.29
CA SER A 227 -4.95 17.35 -4.42
C SER A 227 -4.82 16.48 -3.19
N PHE A 228 -4.28 15.28 -3.39
CA PHE A 228 -4.11 14.26 -2.37
C PHE A 228 -2.64 13.91 -2.31
N ARG A 229 -1.94 14.45 -1.30
CA ARG A 229 -0.51 14.28 -1.12
C ARG A 229 -0.22 13.12 -0.18
N PRO A 230 0.52 12.09 -0.62
CA PRO A 230 0.80 10.92 0.20
C PRO A 230 1.74 11.28 1.35
N TRP A 231 1.60 10.59 2.47
CA TRP A 231 2.60 10.60 3.53
C TRP A 231 3.80 9.72 3.15
N ASP A 232 4.99 10.06 3.64
CA ASP A 232 6.22 9.30 3.38
C ASP A 232 6.11 7.84 3.83
N MET A 233 5.31 7.59 4.87
CA MET A 233 5.04 6.24 5.36
C MET A 233 4.40 5.33 4.32
N ASN A 234 3.79 5.88 3.25
CA ASN A 234 3.21 5.12 2.14
C ASN A 234 4.24 4.48 1.22
N ALA A 235 5.54 4.81 1.39
CA ALA A 235 6.60 4.36 0.52
C ALA A 235 6.69 2.83 0.44
N ALA A 236 6.87 2.34 -0.79
CA ALA A 236 7.17 0.94 -1.05
C ALA A 236 8.68 0.68 -1.05
N GLY A 237 9.08 -0.52 -0.63
CA GLY A 237 10.47 -0.98 -0.62
C GLY A 237 11.05 -1.24 -2.02
N LYS A 238 11.76 -2.37 -2.18
CA LYS A 238 12.25 -2.80 -3.49
C LYS A 238 11.11 -3.44 -4.28
N VAL A 239 10.90 -2.98 -5.52
CA VAL A 239 9.79 -3.42 -6.38
C VAL A 239 10.30 -4.16 -7.60
N LYS A 240 9.66 -5.29 -7.92
CA LYS A 240 9.82 -6.00 -9.18
C LYS A 240 8.69 -5.57 -10.12
N PHE A 241 9.03 -4.98 -11.26
CA PHE A 241 8.08 -4.46 -12.24
C PHE A 241 7.45 -5.59 -13.09
N THR A 242 6.48 -6.32 -12.53
CA THR A 242 5.61 -7.29 -13.24
C THR A 242 4.48 -6.57 -13.99
N SER A 243 3.61 -7.31 -14.69
CA SER A 243 2.48 -6.71 -15.42
C SER A 243 1.39 -6.10 -14.54
N ASP A 244 1.40 -6.42 -13.26
CA ASP A 244 0.37 -6.14 -12.24
C ASP A 244 1.00 -5.60 -10.94
N TYR A 245 2.26 -5.14 -10.99
CA TYR A 245 3.01 -4.81 -9.78
C TYR A 245 2.35 -3.69 -8.97
N LEU A 246 1.63 -2.74 -9.58
CA LEU A 246 1.01 -1.65 -8.83
C LEU A 246 -0.12 -2.19 -7.93
N ARG A 247 -0.89 -3.16 -8.44
CA ARG A 247 -1.85 -3.91 -7.62
C ARG A 247 -1.15 -4.71 -6.54
N GLN A 248 -0.09 -5.46 -6.89
CA GLN A 248 0.67 -6.25 -5.91
C GLN A 248 1.25 -5.40 -4.78
N GLN A 249 1.70 -4.18 -5.04
CA GLN A 249 2.24 -3.29 -4.00
C GLN A 249 1.15 -2.77 -3.06
N MET A 250 -0.07 -2.54 -3.55
CA MET A 250 -1.21 -2.22 -2.69
C MET A 250 -1.65 -3.40 -1.84
N VAL A 251 -1.68 -4.61 -2.41
CA VAL A 251 -1.94 -5.87 -1.67
C VAL A 251 -0.86 -6.08 -0.61
N GLN A 252 0.41 -5.92 -0.97
CA GLN A 252 1.52 -6.07 -0.04
C GLN A 252 1.33 -5.15 1.16
N ARG A 253 1.03 -3.86 0.94
CA ARG A 253 0.88 -2.92 2.04
C ARG A 253 -0.39 -3.14 2.88
N LEU A 254 -1.56 -3.14 2.22
CA LEU A 254 -2.85 -3.06 2.90
C LEU A 254 -3.34 -4.43 3.40
N THR A 255 -2.89 -5.52 2.77
CA THR A 255 -3.35 -6.89 3.07
C THR A 255 -2.26 -7.72 3.74
N VAL A 256 -1.02 -7.70 3.24
CA VAL A 256 0.06 -8.57 3.76
C VAL A 256 0.77 -7.92 4.96
N ASP A 257 1.14 -6.65 4.84
CA ASP A 257 1.83 -5.91 5.90
C ASP A 257 0.85 -5.31 6.92
N CYS A 258 -0.47 -5.37 6.65
CA CYS A 258 -1.53 -4.76 7.43
C CYS A 258 -1.27 -3.30 7.85
N LYS A 259 -0.76 -2.48 6.91
CA LYS A 259 -0.44 -1.06 7.15
C LYS A 259 -1.42 -0.15 6.45
N GLU A 260 -1.94 0.86 7.14
CA GLU A 260 -2.76 1.90 6.52
C GLU A 260 -1.98 2.72 5.48
N ALA A 261 -2.66 3.36 4.54
CA ALA A 261 -2.08 4.40 3.69
C ALA A 261 -2.77 5.75 3.94
N VAL A 262 -2.00 6.82 4.02
CA VAL A 262 -2.49 8.14 4.45
C VAL A 262 -2.14 9.22 3.43
N PHE A 263 -3.10 10.11 3.16
CA PHE A 263 -2.91 11.27 2.30
C PHE A 263 -3.42 12.55 2.97
N ASP A 264 -2.65 13.62 2.90
CA ASP A 264 -3.18 14.97 3.14
C ASP A 264 -4.08 15.36 1.96
N VAL A 265 -5.25 15.89 2.26
CA VAL A 265 -6.15 16.48 1.27
C VAL A 265 -5.95 17.99 1.31
N LEU A 266 -5.60 18.55 0.16
CA LEU A 266 -5.19 19.95 0.01
C LEU A 266 -6.09 20.65 -1.01
N LEU A 267 -6.49 21.88 -0.73
CA LEU A 267 -7.02 22.81 -1.71
C LEU A 267 -5.92 23.80 -2.08
N GLU A 268 -5.56 23.81 -3.36
CA GLU A 268 -4.86 24.93 -3.96
C GLU A 268 -5.91 25.99 -4.32
N VAL A 269 -5.86 27.16 -3.71
CA VAL A 269 -6.76 28.29 -3.91
C VAL A 269 -6.12 29.27 -4.89
N ALA A 270 -6.83 29.60 -5.98
CA ALA A 270 -6.33 30.54 -6.99
C ALA A 270 -6.36 31.98 -6.48
N GLY A 271 -5.31 32.75 -6.79
CA GLY A 271 -5.33 34.20 -6.67
C GLY A 271 -6.41 34.81 -7.55
N ALA A 272 -7.06 35.88 -7.07
CA ALA A 272 -8.22 36.47 -7.74
C ALA A 272 -7.96 36.86 -9.21
N GLN A 273 -6.73 37.31 -9.50
CA GLN A 273 -6.29 37.80 -10.81
C GLN A 273 -5.46 36.77 -11.61
N ASP A 274 -5.39 35.51 -11.16
CA ASP A 274 -4.62 34.49 -11.90
C ASP A 274 -5.26 34.21 -13.27
N ALA A 275 -4.53 34.55 -14.34
CA ALA A 275 -5.00 34.42 -15.72
C ALA A 275 -5.09 32.96 -16.20
N ASN A 276 -4.51 32.02 -15.47
CA ASN A 276 -4.47 30.60 -15.82
C ASN A 276 -5.55 29.77 -15.11
N LYS A 277 -6.40 30.39 -14.27
CA LYS A 277 -7.41 29.68 -13.47
C LYS A 277 -8.36 28.80 -14.29
N ASP A 278 -8.64 29.20 -15.52
CA ASP A 278 -9.54 28.50 -16.45
C ASP A 278 -8.82 27.62 -17.49
N ASP A 279 -7.47 27.66 -17.58
CA ASP A 279 -6.68 26.80 -18.48
C ASP A 279 -6.09 25.60 -17.72
N PRO A 280 -6.69 24.40 -17.83
CA PRO A 280 -6.21 23.20 -17.13
C PRO A 280 -4.87 22.67 -17.64
N THR A 281 -4.34 23.21 -18.75
CA THR A 281 -3.01 22.88 -19.27
C THR A 281 -1.88 23.73 -18.68
N ARG A 282 -2.21 24.64 -17.77
CA ARG A 282 -1.27 25.54 -17.10
C ARG A 282 -1.32 25.38 -15.58
N THR A 283 -0.17 25.62 -14.96
CA THR A 283 -0.08 25.80 -13.51
C THR A 283 -0.49 27.23 -13.17
N TRP A 284 -1.09 27.41 -12.00
CA TRP A 284 -1.36 28.75 -11.47
C TRP A 284 -0.06 29.42 -11.05
N THR A 285 0.00 30.72 -11.26
CA THR A 285 1.14 31.59 -10.94
C THR A 285 1.00 32.24 -9.57
N ASP A 286 -0.23 32.43 -9.13
CA ASP A 286 -0.60 32.96 -7.81
C ASP A 286 -1.61 32.00 -7.19
N SER A 287 -1.16 31.21 -6.21
CA SER A 287 -2.01 30.27 -5.49
C SER A 287 -1.52 30.02 -4.07
N THR A 288 -2.46 29.69 -3.18
CA THR A 288 -2.16 29.29 -1.79
C THR A 288 -2.70 27.91 -1.52
N THR A 289 -1.88 27.04 -0.92
CA THR A 289 -2.30 25.68 -0.57
C THR A 289 -2.77 25.61 0.87
N VAL A 290 -3.96 25.05 1.09
CA VAL A 290 -4.60 24.88 2.40
C VAL A 290 -4.90 23.39 2.62
N LYS A 291 -4.48 22.81 3.75
CA LYS A 291 -4.88 21.44 4.13
C LYS A 291 -6.31 21.48 4.66
N ILE A 292 -7.15 20.56 4.17
CA ILE A 292 -8.59 20.54 4.50
C ILE A 292 -9.08 19.23 5.13
N ALA A 293 -8.37 18.13 4.90
CA ALA A 293 -8.73 16.82 5.45
C ALA A 293 -7.52 15.88 5.40
N THR A 294 -7.71 14.68 5.96
CA THR A 294 -6.80 13.54 5.82
C THR A 294 -7.60 12.36 5.27
N LEU A 295 -7.15 11.75 4.16
CA LEU A 295 -7.70 10.48 3.67
C LEU A 295 -6.89 9.33 4.27
N ARG A 296 -7.56 8.43 5.00
CA ARG A 296 -6.97 7.21 5.58
C ARG A 296 -7.54 5.98 4.91
N ILE A 297 -6.68 5.14 4.35
CA ILE A 297 -7.05 3.85 3.74
C ILE A 297 -6.59 2.75 4.71
N PRO A 298 -7.51 2.15 5.49
CA PRO A 298 -7.14 1.14 6.48
C PRO A 298 -6.67 -0.17 5.83
N PRO A 299 -5.98 -1.04 6.60
CA PRO A 299 -5.72 -2.42 6.20
C PRO A 299 -7.00 -3.15 5.79
N GLN A 300 -6.95 -3.87 4.68
CA GLN A 300 -8.13 -4.50 4.10
C GLN A 300 -7.76 -5.60 3.08
N LEU A 301 -8.67 -6.57 2.92
CA LEU A 301 -8.64 -7.54 1.83
C LEU A 301 -9.59 -7.06 0.72
N PHE A 302 -9.01 -6.50 -0.35
CA PHE A 302 -9.76 -5.93 -1.48
C PHE A 302 -9.67 -6.76 -2.78
N THR A 303 -9.09 -7.96 -2.70
CA THR A 303 -8.87 -8.86 -3.85
C THR A 303 -9.96 -9.89 -4.05
N ARG A 304 -11.06 -9.83 -3.27
CA ARG A 304 -12.22 -10.69 -3.47
C ARG A 304 -12.94 -10.29 -4.75
N SER A 305 -13.41 -11.28 -5.51
CA SER A 305 -14.16 -11.08 -6.75
C SER A 305 -15.40 -10.22 -6.56
N GLU A 306 -16.06 -10.30 -5.40
CA GLU A 306 -17.23 -9.48 -5.05
C GLU A 306 -16.89 -7.99 -5.00
N GLN A 307 -15.78 -7.61 -4.37
CA GLN A 307 -15.35 -6.21 -4.28
C GLN A 307 -14.82 -5.68 -5.62
N GLU A 308 -14.19 -6.54 -6.42
CA GLU A 308 -13.80 -6.22 -7.79
C GLU A 308 -15.03 -5.93 -8.67
N LEU A 309 -16.05 -6.80 -8.60
CA LEU A 309 -17.31 -6.61 -9.32
C LEU A 309 -18.04 -5.35 -8.85
N PHE A 310 -18.15 -5.15 -7.54
CA PHE A 310 -18.71 -3.92 -6.96
C PHE A 310 -18.01 -2.67 -7.49
N GLY A 311 -16.68 -2.62 -7.48
CA GLY A 311 -15.96 -1.46 -8.00
C GLY A 311 -15.98 -1.33 -9.53
N GLU A 312 -16.20 -2.43 -10.25
CA GLU A 312 -16.55 -2.36 -11.66
C GLU A 312 -17.97 -1.85 -11.90
N GLN A 313 -18.89 -1.91 -10.94
CA GLN A 313 -20.22 -1.28 -11.03
C GLN A 313 -20.21 0.20 -10.63
N LEU A 314 -19.26 0.63 -9.79
CA LEU A 314 -19.14 2.03 -9.36
C LEU A 314 -18.95 3.01 -10.54
N SER A 315 -19.70 4.11 -10.48
CA SER A 315 -19.50 5.30 -11.30
C SER A 315 -18.96 6.45 -10.45
N PHE A 316 -17.98 7.17 -10.99
CA PHE A 316 -17.34 8.32 -10.35
C PHE A 316 -17.46 9.51 -11.28
N SER A 317 -18.15 10.58 -10.89
CA SER A 317 -18.32 11.78 -11.72
C SER A 317 -18.04 13.03 -10.90
N PRO A 318 -17.21 13.99 -11.38
CA PRO A 318 -17.04 15.27 -10.67
C PRO A 318 -18.36 16.00 -10.35
N TRP A 319 -19.43 15.71 -11.10
CA TRP A 319 -20.75 16.30 -10.93
C TRP A 319 -21.62 15.60 -9.87
N ASN A 320 -21.17 14.48 -9.32
CA ASN A 320 -21.77 13.91 -8.11
C ASN A 320 -21.16 14.64 -6.92
N GLY A 321 -21.87 15.63 -6.38
CA GLY A 321 -21.34 16.46 -5.30
C GLY A 321 -22.23 17.64 -4.96
N LEU A 322 -21.78 18.44 -4.00
CA LEU A 322 -22.51 19.61 -3.52
C LEU A 322 -22.47 20.75 -4.54
N LYS A 323 -23.57 21.51 -4.64
CA LYS A 323 -23.59 22.78 -5.40
C LYS A 323 -22.53 23.77 -4.92
N ARG A 324 -22.16 23.71 -3.64
CA ARG A 324 -21.10 24.54 -3.05
C ARG A 324 -19.69 24.08 -3.42
N HIS A 325 -19.53 22.92 -4.05
CA HIS A 325 -18.27 22.37 -4.58
C HIS A 325 -18.37 22.13 -6.10
N GLU A 326 -18.99 23.07 -6.81
CA GLU A 326 -19.35 22.92 -8.22
C GLU A 326 -18.12 22.80 -9.13
N PRO A 327 -18.02 21.77 -9.98
CA PRO A 327 -17.02 21.71 -11.04
C PRO A 327 -17.22 22.85 -12.06
N ILE A 328 -16.21 23.69 -12.28
CA ILE A 328 -16.31 24.83 -13.20
C ILE A 328 -15.40 24.67 -14.42
N GLY A 329 -15.70 25.45 -15.47
CA GLY A 329 -14.91 25.48 -16.71
C GLY A 329 -15.39 24.49 -17.77
N ASP A 330 -14.94 24.75 -19.01
CA ASP A 330 -15.46 24.09 -20.23
C ASP A 330 -15.35 22.57 -20.18
N LEU A 331 -14.22 22.04 -19.71
CA LEU A 331 -13.99 20.60 -19.62
C LEU A 331 -14.91 19.92 -18.60
N ASN A 332 -15.21 20.57 -17.47
CA ASN A 332 -16.10 19.98 -16.49
C ASN A 332 -17.52 19.85 -17.06
N ILE A 333 -18.01 20.84 -17.80
CA ILE A 333 -19.32 20.76 -18.47
C ILE A 333 -19.41 19.54 -19.40
N ILE A 334 -18.36 19.27 -20.19
CA ILE A 334 -18.29 18.09 -21.05
C ILE A 334 -18.26 16.81 -20.23
N ARG A 335 -17.44 16.78 -19.17
CA ARG A 335 -17.29 15.62 -18.30
C ARG A 335 -18.61 15.21 -17.68
N HIS A 336 -19.51 16.15 -17.38
CA HIS A 336 -20.85 15.83 -16.89
C HIS A 336 -21.54 14.81 -17.81
N ARG A 337 -21.73 15.21 -19.08
CA ARG A 337 -22.50 14.42 -20.04
C ARG A 337 -21.76 13.18 -20.50
N VAL A 338 -20.44 13.27 -20.68
CA VAL A 338 -19.62 12.10 -21.06
C VAL A 338 -19.67 11.03 -19.97
N TYR A 339 -19.47 11.41 -18.70
CA TYR A 339 -19.45 10.43 -17.61
C TYR A 339 -20.82 9.78 -17.40
N GLU A 340 -21.90 10.58 -17.42
CA GLU A 340 -23.28 10.10 -17.36
C GLU A 340 -23.56 9.08 -18.49
N THR A 341 -23.25 9.45 -19.74
CA THR A 341 -23.52 8.59 -20.90
C THR A 341 -22.71 7.30 -20.86
N MET A 342 -21.41 7.37 -20.54
CA MET A 342 -20.54 6.20 -20.48
C MET A 342 -20.93 5.26 -19.33
N ALA A 343 -21.44 5.80 -18.21
CA ALA A 343 -21.95 5.00 -17.10
C ALA A 343 -23.26 4.28 -17.46
N ALA A 344 -24.18 4.96 -18.15
CA ALA A 344 -25.43 4.36 -18.64
C ALA A 344 -25.16 3.18 -19.59
N LEU A 345 -24.25 3.36 -20.57
CA LEU A 345 -23.86 2.30 -21.52
C LEU A 345 -23.22 1.07 -20.84
N ARG A 346 -22.59 1.25 -19.67
CA ARG A 346 -22.01 0.15 -18.87
C ARG A 346 -23.01 -0.55 -17.99
N SER A 347 -24.12 0.12 -17.69
CA SER A 347 -25.17 -0.39 -16.80
C SER A 347 -26.27 -1.11 -17.57
N GLU A 348 -26.12 -1.27 -18.90
CA GLU A 348 -27.02 -2.07 -19.73
C GLU A 348 -27.08 -3.51 -19.19
N PRO A 349 -28.27 -4.13 -19.07
CA PRO A 349 -28.42 -5.46 -18.50
C PRO A 349 -27.64 -6.50 -19.31
N GLU A 350 -26.72 -7.21 -18.66
CA GLU A 350 -25.99 -8.32 -19.27
C GLU A 350 -26.59 -9.68 -18.89
N ALA A 351 -26.45 -10.67 -19.79
CA ALA A 351 -26.89 -12.03 -19.56
C ALA A 351 -25.68 -12.97 -19.38
N PRO A 352 -25.61 -13.79 -18.31
CA PRO A 352 -26.54 -13.86 -17.18
C PRO A 352 -26.46 -12.63 -16.24
N PRO A 353 -27.54 -12.32 -15.49
CA PRO A 353 -27.59 -11.15 -14.61
C PRO A 353 -26.53 -11.26 -13.50
N GLN A 354 -25.76 -10.18 -13.32
CA GLN A 354 -24.76 -10.06 -12.27
C GLN A 354 -25.40 -9.53 -10.98
N PRO A 355 -24.90 -9.91 -9.78
CA PRO A 355 -25.34 -9.31 -8.53
C PRO A 355 -25.01 -7.81 -8.54
N HIS A 356 -26.00 -6.98 -8.21
CA HIS A 356 -25.83 -5.52 -8.15
C HIS A 356 -25.58 -5.08 -6.71
N TYR A 357 -24.44 -4.42 -6.48
CA TYR A 357 -24.03 -3.95 -5.16
C TYR A 357 -24.25 -2.45 -5.01
N LYS A 358 -25.04 -2.05 -4.00
CA LYS A 358 -25.19 -0.65 -3.64
C LYS A 358 -24.02 -0.19 -2.77
N PRO A 359 -23.40 0.99 -3.04
CA PRO A 359 -22.24 1.46 -2.28
C PRO A 359 -22.46 1.57 -0.77
N GLU A 360 -23.67 1.94 -0.35
CA GLU A 360 -24.08 2.07 1.06
C GLU A 360 -24.29 0.73 1.77
N CYS A 361 -24.48 -0.36 1.02
CA CYS A 361 -24.71 -1.69 1.57
C CYS A 361 -23.48 -2.60 1.49
N PHE A 362 -22.46 -2.24 0.69
CA PHE A 362 -21.28 -3.08 0.51
C PHE A 362 -20.37 -3.01 1.73
N GLN A 363 -20.09 -4.15 2.36
CA GLN A 363 -19.24 -4.23 3.55
C GLN A 363 -17.79 -4.53 3.13
N PRO A 364 -16.83 -3.62 3.37
CA PRO A 364 -15.43 -3.92 3.12
C PRO A 364 -14.91 -5.00 4.07
N THR A 365 -14.01 -5.87 3.60
CA THR A 365 -13.26 -6.76 4.50
C THR A 365 -12.08 -5.98 5.08
N LEU A 366 -12.35 -5.21 6.14
CA LEU A 366 -11.28 -4.56 6.89
C LEU A 366 -10.48 -5.60 7.66
N LEU A 367 -9.17 -5.43 7.64
CA LEU A 367 -8.30 -6.16 8.53
C LEU A 367 -8.15 -5.26 9.74
N GLU A 368 -8.33 -5.82 10.93
CA GLU A 368 -7.75 -5.22 12.13
C GLU A 368 -6.29 -4.91 11.76
N PRO A 369 -5.78 -3.68 11.96
CA PRO A 369 -4.34 -3.50 11.90
C PRO A 369 -3.80 -4.55 12.85
N THR A 370 -3.14 -5.57 12.31
CA THR A 370 -2.44 -6.51 13.17
C THR A 370 -1.58 -5.58 14.01
N PRO A 371 -1.74 -5.54 15.35
CA PRO A 371 -0.71 -4.90 16.13
C PRO A 371 0.56 -5.53 15.57
N LEU A 372 1.49 -4.70 15.08
CA LEU A 372 2.86 -5.15 15.03
C LEU A 372 3.06 -5.70 16.43
N TYR A 373 3.05 -7.02 16.60
CA TYR A 373 3.41 -7.60 17.87
C TYR A 373 4.87 -7.20 17.98
N ASP A 374 5.09 -6.08 18.66
CA ASP A 374 6.42 -5.62 18.99
C ASP A 374 6.98 -6.76 19.84
N GLN A 375 7.82 -7.56 19.20
CA GLN A 375 8.55 -8.62 19.85
C GLN A 375 9.62 -7.94 20.69
N HIS A 376 9.51 -8.11 21.99
CA HIS A 376 10.46 -7.57 22.96
C HIS A 376 11.35 -8.68 23.48
N GLY A 377 12.55 -8.29 23.92
CA GLY A 377 13.46 -9.17 24.62
C GLY A 377 13.55 -8.79 26.08
N ILE A 378 13.78 -9.78 26.94
CA ILE A 378 14.26 -9.56 28.31
C ILE A 378 15.48 -10.45 28.54
N THR A 379 16.49 -9.93 29.24
CA THR A 379 17.67 -10.70 29.61
C THR A 379 18.03 -10.39 31.04
N LEU A 380 17.99 -11.41 31.90
CA LEU A 380 18.35 -11.31 33.30
C LEU A 380 19.66 -12.01 33.54
N PHE A 381 20.52 -11.40 34.34
CA PHE A 381 21.78 -11.98 34.76
C PHE A 381 21.86 -11.93 36.29
N VAL A 382 21.59 -13.08 36.92
CA VAL A 382 21.38 -13.16 38.37
C VAL A 382 22.50 -13.97 39.03
N PRO A 383 23.17 -13.44 40.07
CA PRO A 383 24.16 -14.21 40.82
C PRO A 383 23.54 -15.46 41.48
N LEU A 384 24.30 -16.56 41.49
CA LEU A 384 23.89 -17.84 42.06
C LEU A 384 24.54 -18.10 43.41
N LYS A 385 23.79 -18.78 44.29
CA LYS A 385 24.32 -19.39 45.51
C LYS A 385 25.14 -20.61 45.11
N SER A 386 26.46 -20.53 45.19
CA SER A 386 27.39 -21.56 44.67
C SER A 386 27.07 -22.97 45.19
N GLU A 387 26.68 -23.11 46.46
CA GLU A 387 26.32 -24.39 47.08
C GLU A 387 24.98 -24.96 46.60
N LYS A 388 24.17 -24.17 45.90
CA LYS A 388 22.84 -24.55 45.38
C LYS A 388 22.85 -24.93 43.91
N ILE A 389 23.98 -24.80 43.21
CA ILE A 389 24.11 -25.15 41.79
C ILE A 389 23.65 -26.59 41.49
N PRO A 390 24.02 -27.64 42.27
CA PRO A 390 23.53 -28.99 42.01
C PRO A 390 22.00 -29.11 42.07
N ALA A 391 21.36 -28.44 43.04
CA ALA A 391 19.90 -28.42 43.18
C ALA A 391 19.23 -27.63 42.04
N LEU A 392 19.83 -26.52 41.60
CA LEU A 392 19.36 -25.77 40.43
C LEU A 392 19.40 -26.63 39.16
N ARG A 393 20.46 -27.42 38.96
CA ARG A 393 20.56 -28.33 37.81
C ARG A 393 19.46 -29.39 37.83
N GLU A 394 19.09 -29.90 39.00
CA GLU A 394 17.95 -30.81 39.16
C GLU A 394 16.62 -30.11 38.85
N ALA A 395 16.41 -28.89 39.35
CA ALA A 395 15.22 -28.09 39.07
C ALA A 395 15.07 -27.79 37.56
N LEU A 396 16.16 -27.41 36.88
CA LEU A 396 16.17 -27.18 35.44
C LEU A 396 15.97 -28.48 34.64
N ALA A 397 16.52 -29.60 35.11
CA ALA A 397 16.28 -30.91 34.49
C ALA A 397 14.80 -31.31 34.59
N HIS A 398 14.17 -31.09 35.75
CA HIS A 398 12.75 -31.31 35.93
C HIS A 398 11.91 -30.36 35.06
N PHE A 399 12.27 -29.08 34.99
CA PHE A 399 11.61 -28.10 34.13
C PHE A 399 11.63 -28.51 32.65
N ASN A 400 12.76 -29.04 32.16
CA ASN A 400 12.91 -29.51 30.78
C ASN A 400 12.15 -30.81 30.47
N GLN A 401 11.73 -31.58 31.48
CA GLN A 401 10.89 -32.78 31.29
C GLN A 401 9.41 -32.42 31.09
N GLY A 402 8.99 -31.24 31.54
CA GLY A 402 7.62 -30.74 31.37
C GLY A 402 7.43 -29.91 30.09
N GLU A 403 6.26 -29.30 29.97
CA GLU A 403 5.95 -28.37 28.87
C GLU A 403 6.72 -27.04 28.98
N GLY A 404 7.22 -26.70 30.17
CA GLY A 404 8.07 -25.53 30.40
C GLY A 404 7.47 -24.25 29.80
N PHE A 405 8.28 -23.53 29.01
CA PHE A 405 7.87 -22.30 28.33
C PHE A 405 6.81 -22.49 27.22
N GLN A 406 6.55 -23.71 26.75
CA GLN A 406 5.53 -23.96 25.73
C GLN A 406 4.11 -23.66 26.22
N ARG A 407 3.92 -23.56 27.54
CA ARG A 407 2.64 -23.17 28.15
C ARG A 407 2.34 -21.68 27.98
N SER A 408 3.34 -20.84 27.73
CA SER A 408 3.14 -19.40 27.49
C SER A 408 2.82 -19.17 26.01
N PRO A 409 1.64 -18.60 25.67
CA PRO A 409 1.28 -18.31 24.29
C PRO A 409 1.98 -17.05 23.74
N LEU A 410 2.70 -16.32 24.59
CA LEU A 410 3.42 -15.09 24.23
C LEU A 410 4.91 -15.34 23.98
N THR A 411 5.45 -16.46 24.45
CA THR A 411 6.89 -16.75 24.37
C THR A 411 7.26 -17.31 22.98
N HIS A 412 8.08 -16.59 22.22
CA HIS A 412 8.72 -17.13 21.01
C HIS A 412 9.93 -17.99 21.35
N PHE A 413 10.71 -17.53 22.31
CA PHE A 413 11.94 -18.17 22.76
C PHE A 413 12.18 -17.83 24.22
N ALA A 414 12.59 -18.80 25.02
CA ALA A 414 13.08 -18.56 26.38
C ALA A 414 14.09 -19.64 26.76
N ARG A 415 15.11 -19.25 27.54
CA ARG A 415 16.12 -20.19 28.04
C ARG A 415 16.70 -19.76 29.38
N PHE A 416 17.15 -20.76 30.13
CA PHE A 416 18.05 -20.62 31.27
C PHE A 416 19.44 -21.14 30.92
N VAL A 417 20.49 -20.44 31.34
CA VAL A 417 21.89 -20.88 31.17
C VAL A 417 22.66 -20.61 32.45
N ILE A 418 23.37 -21.62 32.96
CA ILE A 418 24.26 -21.46 34.12
C ILE A 418 25.67 -21.14 33.60
N PHE A 419 26.25 -20.06 34.12
CA PHE A 419 27.65 -19.70 33.92
C PHE A 419 28.44 -20.04 35.18
N GLU A 420 29.37 -20.99 35.08
CA GLU A 420 30.15 -21.52 36.21
C GLU A 420 31.66 -21.29 36.03
N ASP A 421 32.07 -20.43 35.09
CA ASP A 421 33.47 -20.32 34.69
C ASP A 421 34.32 -19.65 35.78
N GLN A 422 34.95 -20.49 36.60
CA GLN A 422 35.86 -20.10 37.67
C GLN A 422 37.17 -19.51 37.14
N ASP A 423 37.55 -19.80 35.90
CA ASP A 423 38.80 -19.35 35.30
C ASP A 423 38.75 -17.87 34.87
N LEU A 424 37.54 -17.30 34.76
CA LEU A 424 37.30 -15.89 34.44
C LEU A 424 37.05 -15.00 35.68
N GLY A 425 37.08 -15.55 36.89
CA GLY A 425 36.98 -14.79 38.14
C GLY A 425 35.60 -14.22 38.48
N PHE A 426 34.54 -14.67 37.83
CA PHE A 426 33.17 -14.24 38.12
C PHE A 426 32.47 -15.18 39.12
N THR A 427 31.59 -14.63 39.95
CA THR A 427 30.63 -15.43 40.73
C THR A 427 29.74 -16.22 39.77
N PRO A 428 29.36 -17.48 40.06
CA PRO A 428 28.45 -18.24 39.22
C PRO A 428 27.13 -17.46 39.00
N GLN A 429 26.58 -17.47 37.79
CA GLN A 429 25.38 -16.70 37.46
C GLN A 429 24.39 -17.52 36.64
N LEU A 430 23.11 -17.19 36.80
CA LEU A 430 22.01 -17.69 36.00
C LEU A 430 21.60 -16.60 35.01
N LEU A 431 21.72 -16.92 33.73
CA LEU A 431 21.12 -16.16 32.65
C LEU A 431 19.71 -16.67 32.40
N PHE A 432 18.73 -15.76 32.43
CA PHE A 432 17.43 -15.97 31.80
C PHE A 432 17.33 -15.05 30.58
N SER A 433 16.92 -15.57 29.44
CA SER A 433 16.74 -14.76 28.23
C SER A 433 15.48 -15.20 27.51
N SER A 434 14.65 -14.24 27.11
CA SER A 434 13.41 -14.50 26.38
C SER A 434 13.13 -13.46 25.30
N ASN A 435 12.44 -13.91 24.24
CA ASN A 435 11.77 -13.10 23.23
C ASN A 435 10.27 -13.41 23.26
N PHE A 436 9.42 -12.39 23.30
CA PHE A 436 7.99 -12.53 23.55
C PHE A 436 7.16 -11.43 22.86
N ASP A 437 5.86 -11.68 22.72
CA ASP A 437 4.89 -10.72 22.21
C ASP A 437 4.38 -9.76 23.30
N GLY A 438 4.22 -8.48 22.96
CA GLY A 438 3.55 -7.48 23.79
C GLY A 438 4.47 -6.77 24.79
N GLU A 439 3.89 -6.04 25.73
CA GLU A 439 4.64 -5.26 26.73
C GLU A 439 5.30 -6.16 27.78
N THR A 440 6.51 -5.78 28.23
CA THR A 440 7.32 -6.56 29.18
C THR A 440 6.58 -6.87 30.49
N GLU A 441 5.83 -5.92 31.04
CA GLU A 441 5.12 -6.15 32.30
C GLU A 441 4.00 -7.18 32.16
N LEU A 442 3.19 -7.07 31.09
CA LEU A 442 2.12 -8.02 30.79
C LEU A 442 2.68 -9.42 30.52
N TYR A 443 3.84 -9.50 29.85
CA TYR A 443 4.54 -10.75 29.65
C TYR A 443 4.98 -11.39 30.98
N ILE A 444 5.58 -10.63 31.89
CA ILE A 444 6.03 -11.16 33.20
C ILE A 444 4.82 -11.61 34.02
N GLU A 445 3.71 -10.87 34.03
CA GLU A 445 2.46 -11.28 34.70
C GLU A 445 1.94 -12.62 34.16
N GLU A 446 1.90 -12.77 32.84
CA GLU A 446 1.49 -14.00 32.17
C GLU A 446 2.41 -15.17 32.52
N LEU A 447 3.73 -14.94 32.47
CA LEU A 447 4.73 -15.95 32.77
C LEU A 447 4.62 -16.43 34.22
N VAL A 448 4.38 -15.53 35.17
CA VAL A 448 4.12 -15.86 36.58
C VAL A 448 2.83 -16.65 36.73
N LYS A 449 1.78 -16.27 36.02
CA LYS A 449 0.49 -16.98 36.05
C LYS A 449 0.61 -18.42 35.57
N VAL A 450 1.44 -18.67 34.56
CA VAL A 450 1.58 -19.99 33.93
C VAL A 450 2.69 -20.85 34.55
N LEU A 451 3.79 -20.23 34.99
CA LEU A 451 5.01 -20.91 35.44
C LEU A 451 5.46 -20.53 36.86
N GLY A 452 4.63 -19.83 37.64
CA GLY A 452 5.05 -19.20 38.90
C GLY A 452 5.70 -20.16 39.90
N ALA A 453 5.18 -21.38 40.03
CA ALA A 453 5.74 -22.38 40.94
C ALA A 453 7.12 -22.86 40.47
N GLU A 454 7.28 -23.09 39.17
CA GLU A 454 8.52 -23.55 38.56
C GLU A 454 9.59 -22.44 38.55
N LEU A 455 9.19 -21.20 38.28
CA LEU A 455 10.06 -20.03 38.39
C LEU A 455 10.56 -19.85 39.83
N ASP A 456 9.71 -20.06 40.83
CA ASP A 456 10.11 -20.07 42.24
C ASP A 456 11.13 -21.17 42.54
N GLN A 457 10.91 -22.39 42.01
CA GLN A 457 11.83 -23.52 42.20
C GLN A 457 13.20 -23.27 41.56
N ILE A 458 13.25 -22.50 40.48
CA ILE A 458 14.50 -22.14 39.78
C ILE A 458 15.18 -20.97 40.50
N PHE A 459 14.48 -19.85 40.69
CA PHE A 459 15.07 -18.61 41.19
C PHE A 459 15.40 -18.65 42.70
N GLN A 460 14.83 -19.56 43.51
CA GLN A 460 15.23 -19.71 44.93
C GLN A 460 16.73 -19.99 45.13
N HIS A 461 17.40 -20.53 44.11
CA HIS A 461 18.84 -20.81 44.11
C HIS A 461 19.69 -19.58 43.76
N CYS A 462 19.07 -18.46 43.38
CA CYS A 462 19.73 -17.19 43.09
C CYS A 462 19.84 -16.31 44.35
N GLU A 463 20.83 -15.42 44.35
CA GLU A 463 21.00 -14.38 45.36
C GLU A 463 19.86 -13.36 45.27
N GLY A 464 19.43 -12.83 46.42
CA GLY A 464 18.36 -11.83 46.50
C GLY A 464 16.94 -12.33 46.23
N TYR A 465 16.76 -13.61 45.86
CA TYR A 465 15.43 -14.19 45.65
C TYR A 465 14.88 -14.86 46.92
N THR A 466 13.59 -14.64 47.19
CA THR A 466 12.85 -15.29 48.29
C THR A 466 11.82 -16.27 47.72
N LEU A 467 11.79 -17.51 48.22
CA LEU A 467 10.79 -18.50 47.79
C LEU A 467 9.36 -17.97 48.04
N GLY A 468 8.48 -18.08 47.04
CA GLY A 468 7.14 -17.49 47.08
C GLY A 468 7.06 -16.09 46.46
N SER A 469 8.15 -15.55 45.90
CA SER A 469 8.14 -14.21 45.29
C SER A 469 7.15 -14.11 44.13
N THR A 470 6.90 -15.19 43.38
CA THR A 470 5.90 -15.20 42.30
C THR A 470 4.46 -15.10 42.80
N LEU A 471 4.18 -15.37 44.08
CA LEU A 471 2.85 -15.18 44.67
C LEU A 471 2.48 -13.68 44.82
N ASN A 472 3.47 -12.79 44.80
CA ASN A 472 3.28 -11.35 44.80
C ASN A 472 3.99 -10.74 43.60
N PHE A 473 3.21 -10.39 42.57
CA PHE A 473 3.74 -9.85 41.32
C PHE A 473 4.65 -8.63 41.53
N LEU A 474 4.38 -7.76 42.51
CA LEU A 474 5.24 -6.58 42.77
C LEU A 474 6.63 -6.97 43.29
N THR A 475 6.70 -7.98 44.17
CA THR A 475 7.97 -8.51 44.68
C THR A 475 8.77 -9.16 43.55
N PHE A 476 8.12 -9.98 42.74
CA PHE A 476 8.76 -10.62 41.59
C PHE A 476 9.24 -9.58 40.56
N LYS A 477 8.39 -8.61 40.21
CA LYS A 477 8.74 -7.50 39.30
C LYS A 477 9.95 -6.71 39.78
N ALA A 478 10.04 -6.43 41.08
CA ALA A 478 11.19 -5.74 41.66
C ALA A 478 12.49 -6.57 41.49
N PHE A 479 12.42 -7.88 41.72
CA PHE A 479 13.54 -8.79 41.47
C PHE A 479 13.97 -8.81 40.00
N ILE A 480 13.01 -8.98 39.07
CA ILE A 480 13.30 -8.98 37.63
C ILE A 480 13.99 -7.67 37.21
N LYS A 481 13.46 -6.52 37.64
CA LYS A 481 14.02 -5.21 37.32
C LYS A 481 15.43 -4.98 37.89
N ALA A 482 15.76 -5.59 39.04
CA ALA A 482 17.06 -5.45 39.66
C ALA A 482 18.20 -6.15 38.88
N PHE A 483 17.85 -7.18 38.08
CA PHE A 483 18.82 -8.01 37.36
C PHE A 483 18.65 -7.97 35.83
N ASP A 484 17.75 -7.13 35.32
CA ASP A 484 17.55 -6.91 33.88
C ASP A 484 18.71 -6.11 33.29
N ILE A 485 19.27 -6.61 32.19
CA ILE A 485 20.40 -5.99 31.50
C ILE A 485 19.97 -5.50 30.10
N PRO A 486 20.47 -4.33 29.64
CA PRO A 486 20.15 -3.83 28.31
C PRO A 486 20.56 -4.81 27.21
N ILE A 487 19.65 -5.03 26.26
CA ILE A 487 19.88 -5.94 25.13
C ILE A 487 20.50 -5.15 23.97
N PRO A 488 21.78 -5.40 23.59
CA PRO A 488 22.45 -4.63 22.55
C PRO A 488 21.95 -4.96 21.13
N ALA A 489 21.39 -6.16 20.92
CA ALA A 489 20.79 -6.58 19.67
C ALA A 489 19.71 -7.65 19.90
N LEU A 490 18.48 -7.40 19.43
CA LEU A 490 17.37 -8.35 19.46
C LEU A 490 17.14 -8.94 18.06
N TYR A 491 17.13 -10.27 17.94
CA TYR A 491 16.85 -10.97 16.69
C TYR A 491 15.41 -11.48 16.66
N VAL A 492 14.65 -11.04 15.65
CA VAL A 492 13.27 -11.48 15.39
C VAL A 492 13.24 -12.34 14.13
N GLY A 493 13.03 -13.65 14.31
CA GLY A 493 13.04 -14.62 13.22
C GLY A 493 11.79 -14.60 12.33
N CYS A 494 10.63 -14.29 12.92
CA CYS A 494 9.33 -14.26 12.23
C CYS A 494 8.66 -12.90 12.43
N ARG A 495 9.14 -11.89 11.68
CA ARG A 495 8.58 -10.54 11.75
C ARG A 495 7.11 -10.51 11.35
N GLY A 496 6.27 -9.87 12.17
CA GLY A 496 4.85 -9.65 11.88
C GLY A 496 3.94 -10.83 12.19
N ALA A 497 4.42 -11.85 12.91
CA ALA A 497 3.60 -12.95 13.42
C ALA A 497 3.82 -13.13 14.93
N SER A 498 2.74 -13.33 15.68
CA SER A 498 2.76 -13.70 17.09
C SER A 498 3.21 -15.16 17.30
N ALA A 499 3.66 -15.49 18.51
CA ALA A 499 4.04 -16.83 18.93
C ALA A 499 2.86 -17.81 18.74
N GLN A 500 1.64 -17.37 19.07
CA GLN A 500 0.44 -18.17 18.89
C GLN A 500 0.13 -18.45 17.41
N GLU A 501 0.30 -17.47 16.52
CA GLU A 501 0.12 -17.67 15.08
C GLU A 501 1.17 -18.63 14.51
N ILE A 502 2.43 -18.53 14.95
CA ILE A 502 3.50 -19.46 14.55
C ILE A 502 3.13 -20.88 14.98
N LEU A 503 2.69 -21.07 16.23
CA LEU A 503 2.30 -22.37 16.76
C LEU A 503 1.08 -22.94 16.01
N ASN A 504 0.08 -22.12 15.73
CA ASN A 504 -1.10 -22.52 14.97
C ASN A 504 -0.73 -22.96 13.55
N ASN A 505 0.14 -22.20 12.88
CA ASN A 505 0.64 -22.52 11.55
C ASN A 505 1.50 -23.80 11.53
N GLN A 506 2.28 -24.04 12.59
CA GLN A 506 3.04 -25.28 12.73
C GLN A 506 2.11 -26.49 12.92
N LYS A 507 1.13 -26.41 13.82
CA LYS A 507 0.11 -27.46 14.02
C LYS A 507 -0.65 -27.77 12.73
N LEU A 508 -1.05 -26.71 12.00
CA LEU A 508 -1.70 -26.84 10.71
C LEU A 508 -0.79 -27.58 9.71
N ARG A 509 0.47 -27.16 9.62
CA ARG A 509 1.47 -27.78 8.74
C ARG A 509 1.62 -29.26 9.06
N GLU A 510 1.85 -29.64 10.30
CA GLU A 510 2.02 -31.02 10.74
C GLU A 510 0.82 -31.90 10.38
N ARG A 511 -0.41 -31.41 10.60
CA ARG A 511 -1.64 -32.12 10.23
C ARG A 511 -1.75 -32.33 8.72
N LEU A 512 -1.45 -31.30 7.92
CA LEU A 512 -1.48 -31.39 6.46
C LEU A 512 -0.46 -32.41 5.94
N TYR A 513 0.77 -32.40 6.47
CA TYR A 513 1.80 -33.37 6.08
C TYR A 513 1.42 -34.80 6.50
N GLY A 514 0.78 -34.99 7.66
CA GLY A 514 0.30 -36.30 8.10
C GLY A 514 -0.74 -36.92 7.15
N HIS A 515 -1.70 -36.12 6.68
CA HIS A 515 -2.74 -36.59 5.74
C HIS A 515 -2.19 -36.82 4.32
N MET A 516 -1.25 -35.99 3.87
CA MET A 516 -0.57 -36.24 2.58
C MET A 516 0.17 -37.57 2.54
N SER A 517 0.58 -38.10 3.70
CA SER A 517 1.22 -39.42 3.81
C SER A 517 0.24 -40.60 3.89
N ASP A 518 -1.03 -40.40 4.27
CA ASP A 518 -2.00 -41.49 4.43
C ASP A 518 -3.09 -41.56 3.33
N GLY A 519 -3.23 -40.52 2.51
CA GLY A 519 -4.15 -40.48 1.37
C GLY A 519 -5.63 -40.28 1.73
N SER A 520 -5.95 -39.89 2.95
CA SER A 520 -7.33 -39.64 3.41
C SER A 520 -7.90 -38.28 2.93
N ASP A 521 -9.23 -38.19 2.81
CA ASP A 521 -9.94 -36.99 2.33
C ASP A 521 -9.98 -35.90 3.41
N VAL A 522 -9.19 -34.84 3.20
CA VAL A 522 -8.96 -33.74 4.16
C VAL A 522 -10.11 -32.73 4.24
N ARG A 523 -11.16 -32.85 3.42
CA ARG A 523 -12.20 -31.81 3.27
C ARG A 523 -12.97 -31.50 4.56
N ALA A 524 -13.34 -32.52 5.33
CA ALA A 524 -14.11 -32.33 6.57
C ALA A 524 -13.28 -31.63 7.65
N GLU A 525 -11.97 -31.88 7.67
CA GLU A 525 -11.05 -31.30 8.66
C GLU A 525 -10.62 -29.89 8.26
N LEU A 526 -10.46 -29.60 6.96
CA LEU A 526 -10.25 -28.23 6.45
C LEU A 526 -11.40 -27.27 6.84
N LEU A 527 -12.62 -27.78 6.95
CA LEU A 527 -13.80 -27.04 7.42
C LEU A 527 -13.78 -26.74 8.94
N GLU A 528 -13.20 -27.63 9.75
CA GLU A 528 -12.94 -27.39 11.17
C GLU A 528 -11.73 -26.45 11.38
N LEU A 529 -10.68 -26.59 10.57
CA LEU A 529 -9.46 -25.78 10.62
C LEU A 529 -9.71 -24.31 10.22
N ASN A 530 -10.66 -24.06 9.31
CA ASN A 530 -11.12 -22.72 8.96
C ASN A 530 -11.76 -21.95 10.13
N LYS A 531 -12.07 -22.64 11.24
CA LYS A 531 -12.60 -22.05 12.48
C LYS A 531 -11.50 -21.69 13.49
N LEU A 532 -10.28 -22.23 13.33
CA LEU A 532 -9.17 -22.08 14.30
C LEU A 532 -8.12 -21.03 13.90
N THR A 533 -8.14 -20.55 12.65
CA THR A 533 -7.21 -19.54 12.14
C THR A 533 -7.95 -18.23 11.83
N PRO A 534 -7.56 -17.08 12.45
CA PRO A 534 -7.90 -15.79 11.87
C PRO A 534 -7.26 -15.74 10.47
N HIS A 535 -8.08 -15.51 9.45
CA HIS A 535 -7.70 -15.65 8.03
C HIS A 535 -6.40 -14.90 7.67
N THR A 536 -5.28 -15.61 7.60
CA THR A 536 -4.10 -15.17 6.84
C THR A 536 -4.25 -15.72 5.41
N PRO A 537 -4.16 -14.90 4.35
CA PRO A 537 -4.23 -15.41 2.99
C PRO A 537 -3.00 -16.29 2.67
N PRO A 538 -3.15 -17.37 1.89
CA PRO A 538 -2.06 -18.29 1.58
C PRO A 538 -0.97 -17.58 0.77
N ARG A 539 0.28 -17.84 1.13
CA ARG A 539 1.49 -17.49 0.37
C ARG A 539 1.34 -18.06 -1.06
N PRO A 540 1.60 -17.29 -2.14
CA PRO A 540 1.56 -17.86 -3.47
C PRO A 540 2.64 -18.93 -3.62
N GLU A 541 2.25 -20.12 -4.09
CA GLU A 541 3.17 -21.23 -4.35
C GLU A 541 4.27 -20.83 -5.37
N PRO A 542 5.52 -21.32 -5.19
CA PRO A 542 6.54 -21.18 -6.21
C PRO A 542 6.13 -22.04 -7.42
N SER A 543 5.71 -21.38 -8.50
CA SER A 543 5.35 -22.08 -9.75
C SER A 543 6.50 -22.97 -10.21
N GLN A 544 6.28 -24.28 -10.17
CA GLN A 544 7.10 -25.27 -10.87
C GLN A 544 7.10 -24.96 -12.36
N LYS A 545 8.24 -24.47 -12.87
CA LYS A 545 8.62 -24.61 -14.27
C LYS A 545 10.08 -25.00 -14.37
N PHE A 546 10.33 -26.31 -14.42
CA PHE A 546 11.50 -26.84 -15.10
C PHE A 546 11.25 -26.75 -16.62
N SER A 547 12.07 -25.97 -17.34
CA SER A 547 13.00 -26.52 -18.35
C SER A 547 13.68 -25.42 -19.19
N THR A 548 14.94 -25.71 -19.50
CA THR A 548 15.72 -25.21 -20.66
C THR A 548 16.14 -23.74 -20.70
N ALA A 549 17.14 -23.37 -19.88
CA ALA A 549 18.17 -22.39 -20.27
C ALA A 549 19.36 -22.40 -19.28
N VAL A 550 20.13 -23.49 -19.23
CA VAL A 550 21.47 -23.49 -18.62
C VAL A 550 22.48 -23.95 -19.65
N LYS A 551 22.83 -23.03 -20.56
CA LYS A 551 24.13 -22.98 -21.25
C LYS A 551 24.39 -21.52 -21.60
N LEU A 552 24.88 -20.75 -20.63
CA LEU A 552 25.77 -19.61 -20.83
C LEU A 552 26.05 -18.96 -19.47
N SER A 553 27.30 -19.12 -19.01
CA SER A 553 28.06 -18.21 -18.12
C SER A 553 28.87 -18.87 -16.99
N ARG A 554 29.56 -19.98 -17.27
CA ARG A 554 30.78 -20.36 -16.49
C ARG A 554 32.01 -19.49 -16.82
N TRP A 555 31.89 -18.57 -17.78
CA TRP A 555 32.98 -17.68 -18.19
C TRP A 555 32.96 -16.31 -17.48
N ALA A 556 31.84 -15.90 -16.86
CA ALA A 556 31.69 -14.58 -16.25
C ALA A 556 32.01 -14.54 -14.74
N ALA A 557 32.03 -15.68 -14.05
CA ALA A 557 32.26 -15.72 -12.60
C ALA A 557 33.75 -15.69 -12.19
N HIS A 558 34.68 -15.92 -13.13
CA HIS A 558 36.12 -16.06 -12.83
C HIS A 558 36.94 -14.77 -13.05
N LYS A 559 36.34 -13.70 -13.60
CA LYS A 559 37.04 -12.44 -13.93
C LYS A 559 36.74 -11.27 -12.98
N VAL A 560 35.76 -11.40 -12.09
CA VAL A 560 35.39 -10.33 -11.16
C VAL A 560 36.22 -10.38 -9.87
N TRP A 561 36.74 -11.56 -9.50
CA TRP A 561 37.55 -11.75 -8.29
C TRP A 561 39.05 -11.42 -8.46
N SER A 562 39.54 -11.22 -9.68
CA SER A 562 40.93 -10.82 -9.95
C SER A 562 41.14 -9.30 -10.13
N LEU A 563 40.08 -8.50 -10.02
CA LEU A 563 40.10 -7.05 -10.28
C LEU A 563 40.03 -6.18 -9.01
N ILE A 564 39.95 -6.79 -7.81
CA ILE A 564 39.82 -6.05 -6.54
C ILE A 564 40.86 -6.45 -5.48
N GLY A 565 41.79 -7.36 -5.78
CA GLY A 565 43.01 -7.54 -4.97
C GLY A 565 42.84 -7.83 -3.48
N VAL A 566 41.75 -8.47 -3.05
CA VAL A 566 41.53 -8.88 -1.64
C VAL A 566 41.45 -10.40 -1.56
N ASN A 567 42.39 -10.99 -0.82
CA ASN A 567 42.46 -12.42 -0.54
C ASN A 567 41.84 -12.69 0.85
N PRO A 568 40.78 -13.51 0.99
CA PRO A 568 40.08 -13.66 2.25
C PRO A 568 40.66 -14.80 3.08
N THR A 569 41.86 -14.65 3.62
CA THR A 569 42.38 -15.51 4.71
C THR A 569 43.58 -14.86 5.41
N GLN A 570 43.36 -13.87 6.29
CA GLN A 570 44.31 -13.57 7.38
C GLN A 570 43.53 -13.04 8.59
N ASN A 571 43.50 -13.83 9.67
CA ASN A 571 43.15 -13.38 11.01
C ASN A 571 44.39 -12.72 11.62
N ASP A 572 44.30 -11.45 11.99
CA ASP A 572 45.31 -10.77 12.81
C ASP A 572 44.89 -10.84 14.30
N PRO A 573 45.68 -11.44 15.20
CA PRO A 573 45.38 -11.55 16.62
C PRO A 573 45.57 -10.26 17.44
N SER A 574 46.04 -9.16 16.85
CA SER A 574 46.44 -7.95 17.60
C SER A 574 45.34 -6.91 17.87
N GLU A 575 44.11 -7.12 17.40
CA GLU A 575 42.96 -6.21 17.72
C GLU A 575 42.18 -6.60 19.00
N ARG A 576 42.63 -7.62 19.75
CA ARG A 576 41.98 -8.04 21.00
C ARG A 576 42.34 -7.22 22.23
N GLU A 577 43.47 -6.50 22.22
CA GLU A 577 43.93 -5.78 23.42
C GLU A 577 43.30 -4.38 23.59
N GLN A 578 42.75 -3.78 22.53
CA GLN A 578 42.21 -2.41 22.60
C GLN A 578 40.79 -2.30 23.20
N TYR A 579 40.03 -3.39 23.26
CA TYR A 579 38.66 -3.37 23.81
C TYR A 579 38.61 -3.49 25.35
N THR A 580 39.61 -4.14 25.95
CA THR A 580 39.72 -4.31 27.41
C THR A 580 40.10 -3.03 28.12
N ASP A 581 40.98 -2.21 27.54
CA ASP A 581 41.39 -0.94 28.14
C ASP A 581 40.28 0.14 28.06
N TYR A 582 39.48 0.12 27.00
CA TYR A 582 38.32 1.00 26.85
C TYR A 582 37.21 0.67 27.87
N ALA A 583 36.97 -0.61 28.14
CA ALA A 583 35.98 -1.05 29.14
C ALA A 583 36.42 -0.69 30.57
N LYS A 584 37.71 -0.78 30.86
CA LYS A 584 38.27 -0.44 32.18
C LYS A 584 38.20 1.07 32.46
N ALA A 585 38.51 1.91 31.47
CA ALA A 585 38.38 3.37 31.57
C ALA A 585 36.91 3.81 31.79
N ARG A 586 35.94 3.11 31.19
CA ARG A 586 34.51 3.40 31.34
C ARG A 586 33.94 2.99 32.71
N MET A 587 34.48 1.93 33.31
CA MET A 587 34.09 1.49 34.66
C MET A 587 34.59 2.45 35.75
N GLU A 588 35.79 3.02 35.58
CA GLU A 588 36.33 4.04 36.48
C GLU A 588 35.56 5.36 36.39
N GLU A 589 35.07 5.72 35.20
CA GLU A 589 34.26 6.92 34.96
C GLU A 589 32.86 6.86 35.61
N VAL A 590 32.25 5.67 35.66
CA VAL A 590 30.93 5.46 36.27
C VAL A 590 31.02 5.39 37.79
N ALA A 591 32.07 4.78 38.34
CA ALA A 591 32.31 4.71 39.79
C ALA A 591 32.67 6.09 40.41
N ALA A 592 33.14 7.05 39.61
CA ALA A 592 33.44 8.41 40.05
C ALA A 592 32.23 9.37 39.99
N SER A 593 31.04 8.88 39.64
CA SER A 593 29.82 9.69 39.46
C SER A 593 28.70 9.42 40.47
N GLU A 594 28.96 8.60 41.49
CA GLU A 594 28.27 8.67 42.79
C GLU A 594 28.77 9.89 43.59
#